data_AF-A0A828Y4E1-F1
#
_entry.id   AF-A0A828Y4E1-F1
#
_cell.length_a   1.000
_cell.length_b   1.000
_cell.length_c   1.000
_cell.angle_alpha   90.00
_cell.angle_beta   90.00
_cell.angle_gamma   90.00
#
_symmetry.space_group_name_H-M   'P 1'
#
loop_
_entity.id
_entity.type
_entity.pdbx_description
1 polymer ?
#
loop_
_entity_poly.entity_id
_entity_poly.type
_entity_poly.pdbx_seq_one_letter_code
_entity_poly.pdbx_strand_id
1 'polypeptide(L)'
;MWSRTELGANQTQDGRKTSIENKESVKWLQGYRALCEFAREPDSKYVYICDREADIYELFQEYVVAGRNAPDMLIRANHERRIEGGGCSLVLS
;
A
#
# COMPACT_ATOMS: atom_id res chain seq x y z
N MET A 1 -13.98 -9.34 -12.54
CA MET A 1 -13.90 -10.24 -11.37
C MET A 1 -12.43 -10.58 -11.18
N TRP A 2 -11.80 -10.13 -10.09
CA TRP A 2 -10.37 -10.39 -9.87
C TRP A 2 -10.23 -11.76 -9.20
N SER A 3 -9.89 -12.79 -9.98
CA SER A 3 -9.59 -14.14 -9.47
C SER A 3 -8.08 -14.28 -9.30
N ARG A 4 -7.62 -14.60 -8.09
CA ARG A 4 -6.24 -15.06 -7.87
C ARG A 4 -6.06 -16.40 -8.57
N THR A 5 -5.17 -16.48 -9.56
CA THR A 5 -4.66 -17.78 -10.03
C THR A 5 -3.72 -18.31 -8.97
N GLU A 6 -3.99 -19.51 -8.45
CA GLU A 6 -3.21 -20.11 -7.37
C GLU A 6 -1.77 -20.40 -7.83
N LEU A 7 -0.84 -19.51 -7.48
CA LEU A 7 0.60 -19.80 -7.57
C LEU A 7 1.05 -20.40 -6.25
N GLY A 8 1.24 -21.73 -6.31
CA GLY A 8 2.10 -22.57 -5.47
C GLY A 8 2.49 -22.04 -4.10
N ALA A 9 1.92 -22.66 -3.07
CA ALA A 9 2.43 -22.62 -1.72
C ALA A 9 3.91 -23.04 -1.67
N ASN A 10 4.63 -22.40 -0.74
CA ASN A 10 5.93 -22.77 -0.20
C ASN A 10 7.17 -22.17 -0.89
N GLN A 11 7.53 -20.92 -0.52
CA GLN A 11 8.94 -20.50 -0.53
C GLN A 11 9.31 -19.72 0.73
N THR A 12 10.21 -20.34 1.48
CA THR A 12 10.96 -19.86 2.63
C THR A 12 11.57 -18.48 2.42
N GLN A 13 11.33 -17.60 3.39
CA GLN A 13 12.19 -16.52 3.89
C GLN A 13 13.44 -16.18 3.05
N ASP A 14 13.27 -15.58 1.86
CA ASP A 14 14.36 -14.83 1.21
C ASP A 14 13.85 -13.72 0.28
N GLY A 15 12.78 -13.03 0.70
CA GLY A 15 12.16 -11.94 -0.05
C GLY A 15 12.98 -10.64 -0.14
N ARG A 16 14.22 -10.62 0.37
CA ARG A 16 15.07 -9.41 0.42
C ARG A 16 15.71 -9.03 -0.92
N LYS A 17 15.69 -9.90 -1.93
CA LYS A 17 16.38 -9.70 -3.22
C LYS A 17 15.52 -9.69 -4.48
N THR A 18 14.20 -9.80 -4.38
CA THR A 18 13.33 -9.66 -5.56
C THR A 18 12.91 -8.20 -5.70
N SER A 19 13.27 -7.61 -6.86
CA SER A 19 12.80 -6.30 -7.28
C SER A 19 11.28 -6.19 -7.13
N ILE A 20 10.81 -5.00 -6.74
CA ILE A 20 9.38 -4.69 -6.49
C ILE A 20 8.50 -5.12 -7.65
N GLU A 21 9.03 -5.07 -8.88
CA GLU A 21 8.34 -5.46 -10.12
C GLU A 21 7.82 -6.91 -10.17
N ASN A 22 8.38 -7.84 -9.38
CA ASN A 22 8.00 -9.26 -9.42
C ASN A 22 7.08 -9.70 -8.27
N LYS A 23 6.58 -8.77 -7.46
CA LYS A 23 5.72 -9.08 -6.32
C LYS A 23 4.31 -8.57 -6.58
N GLU A 24 3.32 -9.32 -6.08
CA GLU A 24 1.90 -8.94 -6.03
C GLU A 24 1.66 -7.51 -5.51
N SER A 25 2.63 -6.88 -4.85
CA SER A 25 2.64 -5.48 -4.41
C SER A 25 2.41 -4.45 -5.52
N VAL A 26 2.78 -4.74 -6.77
CA VAL A 26 2.61 -3.80 -7.91
C VAL A 26 1.14 -3.42 -8.13
N LYS A 27 0.21 -4.34 -7.85
CA LYS A 27 -1.23 -4.09 -8.04
C LYS A 27 -1.76 -2.94 -7.19
N TRP A 28 -1.24 -2.80 -5.96
CA TRP A 28 -1.65 -1.73 -5.03
C TRP A 28 -1.17 -0.37 -5.51
N LEU A 29 0.08 -0.29 -5.99
CA LEU A 29 0.65 0.93 -6.54
C LEU A 29 -0.09 1.37 -7.81
N GLN A 30 -0.35 0.44 -8.73
CA GLN A 30 -1.11 0.72 -9.95
C GLN A 30 -2.54 1.16 -9.64
N GLY A 31 -3.21 0.50 -8.70
CA GLY A 31 -4.57 0.87 -8.27
C GLY A 31 -4.63 2.26 -7.66
N TYR A 32 -3.67 2.60 -6.80
CA TYR A 32 -3.59 3.94 -6.21
C TYR A 32 -3.32 5.03 -7.26
N ARG A 33 -2.39 4.80 -8.20
CA ARG A 33 -2.16 5.71 -9.33
C ARG A 33 -3.41 5.92 -10.16
N ALA A 34 -4.12 4.85 -10.50
CA ALA A 34 -5.38 4.96 -11.24
C ALA A 34 -6.43 5.78 -10.48
N LEU A 35 -6.49 5.65 -9.15
CA LEU A 35 -7.37 6.48 -8.32
C LEU A 35 -6.93 7.94 -8.31
N CYS A 36 -5.63 8.24 -8.23
CA CYS A 36 -5.11 9.60 -8.34
C CYS A 36 -5.51 10.24 -9.67
N GLU A 37 -5.38 9.51 -10.78
CA GLU A 37 -5.81 9.99 -12.10
C GLU A 37 -7.32 10.27 -12.14
N PHE A 38 -8.11 9.35 -11.60
CA PHE A 38 -9.57 9.46 -11.54
C PHE A 38 -10.03 10.64 -10.65
N ALA A 39 -9.31 10.90 -9.55
CA ALA A 39 -9.64 11.93 -8.58
C ALA A 39 -9.08 13.33 -8.92
N ARG A 40 -8.49 13.53 -10.11
CA ARG A 40 -7.90 14.83 -10.52
C ARG A 40 -8.90 15.98 -10.57
N GLU A 41 -10.15 15.70 -10.92
CA GLU A 41 -11.25 16.66 -10.89
C GLU A 41 -12.28 16.21 -9.84
N PRO A 42 -12.03 16.49 -8.55
CA PRO A 42 -12.82 15.90 -7.49
C PRO A 42 -14.14 16.64 -7.33
N ASP A 43 -15.24 16.00 -7.73
CA ASP A 43 -16.59 16.32 -7.22
C ASP A 43 -16.84 15.65 -5.85
N SER A 44 -15.94 14.76 -5.43
CA SER A 44 -16.08 13.94 -4.22
C SER A 44 -14.73 13.60 -3.60
N LYS A 45 -14.74 13.20 -2.33
CA LYS A 45 -13.57 12.69 -1.62
C LYS A 45 -13.43 11.19 -1.84
N TYR A 46 -12.22 10.75 -2.14
CA TYR A 46 -11.90 9.33 -2.35
C TYR A 46 -10.92 8.84 -1.30
N VAL A 47 -11.15 7.64 -0.81
CA VAL A 47 -10.29 6.95 0.15
C VAL A 47 -9.90 5.59 -0.43
N TYR A 48 -8.60 5.34 -0.57
CA TYR A 48 -8.05 4.06 -1.01
C TYR A 48 -7.87 3.13 0.19
N ILE A 49 -8.68 2.07 0.26
CA ILE A 49 -8.69 1.13 1.38
C ILE A 49 -7.98 -0.15 0.98
N CYS A 50 -7.02 -0.61 1.78
CA CYS A 50 -6.30 -1.84 1.54
C CYS A 50 -6.08 -2.66 2.81
N ASP A 51 -5.89 -3.96 2.62
CA ASP A 51 -5.53 -4.88 3.70
C ASP A 51 -4.04 -4.79 4.08
N ARG A 52 -3.59 -5.74 4.91
CA ARG A 52 -2.21 -5.76 5.45
C ARG A 52 -1.13 -6.02 4.41
N GLU A 53 -1.46 -6.60 3.26
CA GLU A 53 -0.50 -6.87 2.18
C GLU A 53 -0.05 -5.58 1.49
N ALA A 54 -0.83 -4.50 1.60
CA ALA A 54 -0.52 -3.20 1.01
C ALA A 54 0.31 -2.29 1.92
N ASP A 55 0.72 -2.74 3.11
CA ASP A 55 1.59 -1.99 4.02
C ASP A 55 3.05 -1.95 3.53
N ILE A 56 3.26 -1.45 2.32
CA ILE A 56 4.55 -1.33 1.62
C ILE A 56 4.99 0.13 1.56
N TYR A 57 6.29 0.40 1.63
CA TYR A 57 6.82 1.77 1.70
C TYR A 57 6.50 2.58 0.43
N GLU A 58 6.55 1.93 -0.73
CA GLU A 58 6.35 2.53 -2.05
C GLU A 58 4.99 3.21 -2.18
N LEU A 59 3.95 2.67 -1.54
CA LEU A 59 2.61 3.23 -1.57
C LEU A 59 2.53 4.56 -0.81
N PHE A 60 3.22 4.66 0.33
CA PHE A 60 3.32 5.92 1.08
C PHE A 60 4.18 6.95 0.35
N GLN A 61 5.26 6.52 -0.30
CA GLN A 61 6.05 7.40 -1.15
C GLN A 61 5.21 7.95 -2.31
N GLU A 62 4.41 7.10 -2.96
CA GLU A 62 3.51 7.53 -4.04
C GLU A 62 2.48 8.55 -3.55
N TYR A 63 1.93 8.38 -2.34
CA TYR A 63 1.04 9.35 -1.72
C TYR A 63 1.71 10.72 -1.52
N VAL A 64 2.94 10.74 -1.03
CA VAL A 64 3.71 11.99 -0.87
C VAL A 64 3.97 12.65 -2.23
N VAL A 65 4.31 11.86 -3.26
CA VAL A 65 4.54 12.35 -4.63
C VAL A 65 3.27 12.91 -5.27
N ALA A 66 2.11 12.27 -5.05
CA ALA A 66 0.82 12.71 -5.56
C ALA A 66 0.37 14.08 -4.99
N GLY A 67 0.88 14.47 -3.82
CA GLY A 67 0.75 15.81 -3.27
C GLY A 67 -0.62 16.12 -2.67
N ARG A 68 -0.96 17.42 -2.59
CA ARG A 68 -2.06 17.92 -1.74
C ARG A 68 -3.47 17.46 -2.11
N ASN A 69 -3.69 17.03 -3.36
CA ASN A 69 -5.00 16.58 -3.84
C ASN A 69 -5.08 15.06 -4.00
N ALA A 70 -4.10 14.34 -3.46
CA ALA A 70 -4.10 12.90 -3.53
C ALA A 70 -5.28 12.30 -2.73
N PRO A 71 -5.88 11.20 -3.20
CA PRO A 71 -6.85 10.43 -2.43
C PRO A 71 -6.26 9.99 -1.08
N ASP A 72 -7.05 10.08 -0.01
CA ASP A 72 -6.62 9.61 1.30
C ASP A 72 -6.45 8.08 1.28
N MET A 73 -5.64 7.55 2.20
CA MET A 73 -5.40 6.11 2.29
C MET A 73 -5.73 5.55 3.68
N LEU A 74 -6.35 4.38 3.70
CA LEU A 74 -6.56 3.57 4.91
C LEU A 74 -5.98 2.17 4.67
N ILE A 75 -4.85 1.89 5.31
CA ILE A 75 -4.12 0.63 5.14
C ILE A 75 -4.00 -0.04 6.51
N ARG A 76 -4.34 -1.33 6.58
CA ARG A 76 -4.11 -2.10 7.81
C ARG A 76 -2.60 -2.31 8.01
N ALA A 77 -2.06 -1.89 9.14
CA ALA A 77 -0.65 -2.06 9.44
C ALA A 77 -0.24 -3.54 9.52
N ASN A 78 0.97 -3.84 9.04
CA ASN A 78 1.63 -5.14 9.06
C ASN A 78 3.04 -5.07 9.66
N HIS A 79 3.73 -3.95 9.43
CA HIS A 79 5.09 -3.70 9.91
C HIS A 79 5.09 -2.70 11.07
N GLU A 80 5.86 -3.00 12.10
CA GLU A 80 6.15 -2.03 13.16
C GLU A 80 7.10 -0.96 12.60
N ARG A 81 6.60 0.27 12.51
CA ARG A 81 7.35 1.41 11.95
C ARG A 81 7.64 2.41 13.06
N ARG A 82 8.88 2.90 13.13
CA ARG A 82 9.24 3.99 14.02
C ARG A 82 8.69 5.30 13.46
N ILE A 83 7.97 6.05 14.28
CA ILE A 83 7.46 7.38 13.95
C ILE A 83 8.48 8.41 14.45
N GLU A 84 8.87 9.35 13.59
CA GLU A 84 9.65 10.51 14.03
C GLU A 84 8.79 11.41 14.93
N GLY A 85 9.30 11.78 16.11
CA GLY A 85 8.56 12.56 17.11
C GLY A 85 8.08 11.78 18.35
N GLY A 86 8.20 10.45 18.35
CA GLY A 86 8.06 9.62 19.55
C GLY A 86 6.63 9.24 19.93
N GLY A 87 6.40 7.91 20.01
CA GLY A 87 5.16 7.30 20.47
C GLY A 87 4.92 5.94 19.81
N CYS A 88 5.78 4.95 20.07
CA CYS A 88 5.45 3.57 19.72
C CYS A 88 4.78 2.91 20.92
N SER A 89 3.51 2.55 20.76
CA SER A 89 2.91 1.41 21.44
C SER A 89 1.58 1.07 20.75
N LEU A 90 1.63 0.39 19.60
CA LEU A 90 0.51 -0.46 19.21
C LEU A 90 0.63 -1.74 20.06
N VAL A 91 0.30 -1.63 21.35
CA VAL A 91 0.05 -2.80 22.18
C VAL A 91 -1.27 -3.38 21.70
N LEU A 92 -1.20 -4.49 20.97
CA LEU A 92 -2.35 -5.37 20.80
C LEU A 92 -2.62 -6.00 22.18
N SER A 93 -3.66 -5.52 22.86
CA SER A 93 -4.28 -6.24 24.00
C SER A 93 -5.32 -7.22 23.49
#